data_AF-A0A177DWV4-F1
#
_entry.id   AF-A0A177DWV4-F1
#
_cell.length_a   1.000
_cell.length_b   1.000
_cell.length_c   1.000
_cell.angle_alpha   90.00
_cell.angle_beta   90.00
_cell.angle_gamma   90.00
#
_symmetry.space_group_name_H-M   'P 1'
#
loop_
_entity.id
_entity.type
_entity.pdbx_description
1 polymer ?
#
loop_
_entity_poly.entity_id
_entity_poly.type
_entity_poly.pdbx_seq_one_letter_code
_entity_poly.pdbx_strand_id
1 'polypeptide(L)'
;MSNNVFNLYSIDFSMQLFGTWPAKLPRFIYTFLSVVVTIVVACVGYNSLNDIISNSGAVIGYWSVVYFVLIFEESVIFRPVRGYGLTGWNDPRTLSMGIAAILSFCFGVVGAVVGTGQTLYTGPVAAMIGDYGGDIGTWLAFSFAAIVYAGMRYIEVRRFYR
;
A
#
# COMPACT_ATOMS: atom_id res chain seq x y z
N MET A 1 2.30 -26.41 3.33
CA MET A 1 0.84 -26.31 3.55
C MET A 1 0.49 -25.24 4.59
N SER A 2 1.15 -25.18 5.75
CA SER A 2 0.78 -24.24 6.84
C SER A 2 0.90 -22.74 6.50
N ASN A 3 1.90 -22.31 5.72
CA ASN A 3 2.09 -20.89 5.40
C ASN A 3 0.96 -20.31 4.50
N ASN A 4 0.48 -21.09 3.53
CA ASN A 4 -0.58 -20.65 2.60
C ASN A 4 -1.92 -20.44 3.30
N VAL A 5 -2.17 -21.19 4.39
CA VAL A 5 -3.40 -21.07 5.17
C VAL A 5 -3.51 -19.67 5.79
N PHE A 6 -2.43 -19.15 6.40
CA PHE A 6 -2.42 -17.81 6.98
C PHE A 6 -2.57 -16.71 5.91
N ASN A 7 -1.95 -16.89 4.75
CA ASN A 7 -2.03 -15.93 3.65
C ASN A 7 -3.47 -15.83 3.09
N LEU A 8 -4.08 -16.97 2.76
CA LEU A 8 -5.47 -17.01 2.26
C LEU A 8 -6.46 -16.43 3.27
N TYR A 9 -6.30 -16.73 4.55
CA TYR A 9 -7.15 -16.14 5.60
C TYR A 9 -6.99 -14.63 5.73
N SER A 10 -5.79 -14.09 5.53
CA SER A 10 -5.54 -12.65 5.60
C SER A 10 -6.22 -11.91 4.44
N ILE A 11 -6.22 -12.50 3.25
CA ILE A 11 -6.93 -11.98 2.06
C ILE A 11 -8.44 -11.95 2.32
N ASP A 12 -9.00 -13.07 2.80
CA ASP A 12 -10.44 -13.19 3.07
C ASP A 12 -10.93 -12.18 4.11
N PHE A 13 -10.14 -11.97 5.16
CA PHE A 13 -10.47 -11.01 6.23
C PHE A 13 -10.39 -9.57 5.71
N SER A 14 -9.36 -9.25 4.93
CA SER A 14 -9.21 -7.92 4.32
C SER A 14 -10.38 -7.60 3.40
N MET A 15 -10.83 -8.56 2.58
CA MET A 15 -11.97 -8.40 1.68
C MET A 15 -13.27 -8.03 2.42
N GLN A 16 -13.50 -8.63 3.59
CA GLN A 16 -14.67 -8.36 4.43
C GLN A 16 -14.62 -6.99 5.11
N LEU A 17 -13.41 -6.46 5.34
CA LEU A 17 -13.22 -5.15 5.96
C LEU A 17 -13.48 -3.98 5.00
N PHE A 18 -13.37 -4.19 3.69
CA PHE A 18 -13.54 -3.14 2.67
C PHE A 18 -14.96 -2.56 2.56
N GLY A 19 -15.99 -3.20 3.14
CA GLY A 19 -17.31 -2.58 3.24
C GLY A 19 -18.45 -3.53 3.61
N THR A 20 -19.64 -2.96 3.78
CA THR A 20 -20.87 -3.70 4.10
C THR A 20 -21.38 -4.57 2.93
N TRP A 21 -20.94 -4.29 1.70
CA TRP A 21 -21.28 -5.07 0.51
C TRP A 21 -20.51 -6.40 0.42
N PRO A 22 -19.17 -6.43 0.51
CA PRO A 22 -18.42 -7.70 0.50
C PRO A 22 -18.64 -8.55 1.76
N ALA A 23 -19.01 -7.95 2.90
CA ALA A 23 -19.35 -8.68 4.12
C ALA A 23 -20.63 -9.54 4.03
N LYS A 24 -21.47 -9.34 3.00
CA LYS A 24 -22.69 -10.15 2.79
C LYS A 24 -22.43 -11.48 2.09
N LEU A 25 -21.26 -11.65 1.47
CA LEU A 25 -20.90 -12.88 0.77
C LEU A 25 -20.29 -13.91 1.74
N PRO A 26 -20.65 -15.20 1.64
CA PRO A 26 -20.08 -16.23 2.49
C PRO A 26 -18.58 -16.42 2.21
N ARG A 27 -17.79 -16.56 3.28
CA ARG A 27 -16.31 -16.63 3.27
C ARG A 27 -15.73 -17.64 2.28
N PHE A 28 -16.40 -18.78 2.08
CA PHE A 28 -15.95 -19.84 1.19
C PHE A 28 -15.71 -19.36 -0.26
N ILE A 29 -16.50 -18.40 -0.75
CA ILE A 29 -16.36 -17.86 -2.11
C ILE A 29 -15.02 -17.12 -2.26
N TYR A 30 -14.63 -16.33 -1.26
CA TYR A 30 -13.36 -15.59 -1.29
C TYR A 30 -12.15 -16.53 -1.22
N THR A 31 -12.21 -17.55 -0.36
CA THR A 31 -11.14 -18.54 -0.26
C THR A 31 -10.99 -19.31 -1.57
N PHE A 32 -12.11 -19.72 -2.19
CA PHE A 32 -12.10 -20.44 -3.46
C PHE A 32 -11.50 -19.58 -4.60
N LEU A 33 -11.95 -18.32 -4.73
CA LEU A 33 -11.40 -17.39 -5.72
C LEU A 33 -9.90 -17.16 -5.52
N SER A 34 -9.45 -16.97 -4.27
CA SER A 34 -8.03 -16.74 -3.96
C SER A 34 -7.15 -17.96 -4.31
N VAL A 35 -7.66 -19.18 -4.11
CA VAL A 35 -6.97 -20.41 -4.53
C VAL A 35 -6.90 -20.50 -6.06
N VAL A 36 -8.00 -20.21 -6.77
CA VAL A 36 -8.01 -20.21 -8.25
C VAL A 36 -6.98 -19.22 -8.79
N VAL A 37 -6.94 -17.99 -8.27
CA VAL A 37 -5.95 -16.97 -8.68
C VAL A 37 -4.53 -17.45 -8.41
N THR A 38 -4.27 -18.02 -7.24
CA THR A 38 -2.94 -18.54 -6.88
C THR A 38 -2.50 -19.66 -7.83
N ILE A 39 -3.41 -20.56 -8.23
CA ILE A 39 -3.13 -21.63 -9.20
C ILE A 39 -2.80 -21.03 -10.57
N VAL A 40 -3.59 -20.06 -11.05
CA VAL A 40 -3.36 -19.41 -12.35
C VAL A 40 -1.99 -18.74 -12.37
N VAL A 41 -1.65 -17.98 -11.32
CA VAL A 41 -0.35 -17.31 -11.20
C VAL A 41 0.80 -18.33 -11.13
N ALA A 42 0.61 -19.45 -10.43
CA ALA A 42 1.61 -20.53 -10.37
C ALA A 42 1.85 -21.19 -11.75
N CYS A 43 0.80 -21.40 -12.55
CA CYS A 43 0.93 -21.92 -13.91
C CYS A 43 1.66 -20.95 -14.85
N VAL A 44 1.33 -19.66 -14.78
CA VAL A 44 1.96 -18.62 -15.62
C VAL A 44 3.41 -18.37 -15.20
N GLY A 45 3.70 -18.41 -13.90
CA GLY A 45 5.01 -18.10 -13.34
C GLY A 45 6.07 -19.19 -13.50
N TYR A 46 5.71 -20.39 -13.98
CA TYR A 46 6.61 -21.55 -14.05
C TYR A 46 7.91 -21.28 -14.85
N ASN A 47 7.83 -20.50 -15.93
CA ASN A 47 8.96 -20.30 -16.85
C ASN A 47 9.91 -19.15 -16.44
N SER A 48 9.51 -18.27 -15.51
CA SER A 48 10.25 -17.04 -15.17
C SER A 48 10.25 -16.75 -13.67
N LEU A 49 10.40 -17.79 -12.85
CA LEU A 49 10.30 -17.69 -11.39
C LEU A 49 11.28 -16.67 -10.78
N ASN A 50 12.52 -16.61 -11.28
CA ASN A 50 13.53 -15.71 -10.71
C ASN A 50 13.21 -14.23 -10.98
N ASP A 51 12.81 -13.90 -12.21
CA ASP A 51 12.43 -12.53 -12.60
C ASP A 51 11.15 -12.09 -11.88
N ILE A 52 10.18 -13.00 -11.72
CA ILE A 52 8.93 -12.70 -11.03
C ILE A 52 9.17 -12.47 -9.54
N ILE A 53 9.98 -13.30 -8.87
CA ILE A 53 10.24 -13.17 -7.43
C ILE A 53 11.05 -11.91 -7.13
N SER A 54 12.07 -11.59 -7.92
CA SER A 54 12.88 -10.38 -7.73
C SER A 54 12.05 -9.10 -7.92
N ASN A 55 11.29 -9.02 -9.01
CA ASN A 55 10.46 -7.84 -9.30
C ASN A 55 9.28 -7.70 -8.33
N SER A 56 8.61 -8.80 -7.96
CA SER A 56 7.51 -8.76 -6.97
C SER A 56 7.97 -8.38 -5.57
N GLY A 57 9.16 -8.83 -5.15
CA GLY A 57 9.77 -8.42 -3.88
C GLY A 57 10.01 -6.92 -3.81
N ALA A 58 10.52 -6.32 -4.89
CA ALA A 58 10.72 -4.87 -4.97
C ALA A 58 9.40 -4.10 -4.89
N VAL A 59 8.37 -4.54 -5.61
CA VAL A 59 7.03 -3.91 -5.58
C VAL A 59 6.42 -3.94 -4.19
N ILE A 60 6.54 -5.07 -3.46
CA ILE A 60 6.07 -5.17 -2.06
C ILE A 60 6.83 -4.19 -1.16
N GLY A 61 8.14 -4.03 -1.39
CA GLY A 61 8.97 -3.06 -0.68
C GLY A 61 8.47 -1.63 -0.85
N TYR A 62 8.23 -1.20 -2.10
CA TYR A 62 7.73 0.15 -2.38
C TYR A 62 6.39 0.43 -1.71
N TRP A 63 5.46 -0.53 -1.81
CA TRP A 63 4.12 -0.39 -1.23
C TRP A 63 4.19 -0.32 0.30
N SER A 64 5.02 -1.16 0.93
CA SER A 64 5.18 -1.20 2.38
C SER A 64 5.73 0.11 2.94
N VAL A 65 6.68 0.74 2.24
CA VAL A 65 7.27 2.00 2.66
C VAL A 65 6.28 3.16 2.60
N VAL A 66 5.42 3.22 1.58
CA VAL A 66 4.34 4.22 1.52
C VAL A 66 3.44 4.09 2.74
N TYR A 67 2.96 2.89 3.08
CA TYR A 67 2.12 2.72 4.27
C TYR A 67 2.86 3.04 5.57
N PHE A 68 4.13 2.64 5.67
CA PHE A 68 4.95 2.96 6.83
C PHE A 68 5.02 4.47 7.07
N VAL A 69 5.27 5.26 6.04
CA VAL A 69 5.31 6.73 6.12
C VAL A 69 3.98 7.30 6.59
N LEU A 70 2.87 6.89 5.96
CA LEU A 70 1.54 7.39 6.31
C LEU A 70 1.20 7.12 7.78
N ILE A 71 1.46 5.89 8.24
CA ILE A 71 1.19 5.49 9.64
C ILE A 71 2.15 6.20 10.60
N PHE A 72 3.42 6.34 10.22
CA PHE A 72 4.44 7.02 11.03
C PHE A 72 4.09 8.49 11.21
N GLU A 73 3.76 9.21 10.14
CA GLU A 73 3.38 10.62 10.20
C GLU A 73 2.09 10.82 10.99
N GLU A 74 1.06 10.00 10.78
CA GLU A 74 -0.16 10.07 11.58
C GLU A 74 0.15 9.80 13.06
N SER A 75 0.97 8.79 13.37
CA SER A 75 1.27 8.39 14.74
C SER A 75 2.17 9.35 15.50
N VAL A 76 3.10 10.03 14.81
CA VAL A 76 4.11 10.90 15.44
C VAL A 76 3.70 12.36 15.41
N ILE A 77 3.11 12.85 14.31
CA ILE A 77 2.84 14.28 14.12
C ILE A 77 1.42 14.63 14.54
N PHE A 78 0.42 13.86 14.10
CA PHE A 78 -0.98 14.25 14.25
C PHE A 78 -1.65 13.64 15.48
N ARG A 79 -1.24 12.43 15.88
CA ARG A 79 -1.84 11.69 16.99
C ARG A 79 -1.50 12.18 18.39
N PRO A 80 -0.27 12.63 18.75
CA PRO A 80 -0.03 13.18 20.08
C PRO A 80 -0.78 14.50 20.31
N VAL A 81 -1.21 15.18 19.24
CA VAL A 81 -2.01 16.41 19.32
C VAL A 81 -3.51 16.13 19.50
N ARG A 82 -4.03 14.99 19.03
CA ARG A 82 -5.47 14.66 19.03
C ARG A 82 -5.92 13.61 20.06
N GLY A 83 -5.03 12.74 20.54
CA GLY A 83 -5.39 11.64 21.43
C GLY A 83 -6.20 10.53 20.75
N TYR A 84 -6.40 9.40 21.43
CA TYR A 84 -7.20 8.27 20.92
C TYR A 84 -8.67 8.43 21.31
N GLY A 85 -9.53 8.75 20.35
CA GLY A 85 -10.99 8.65 20.52
C GLY A 85 -11.47 7.19 20.42
N LEU A 86 -11.35 6.43 21.51
CA LEU A 86 -11.78 5.01 21.55
C LEU A 86 -13.29 4.81 21.34
N THR A 87 -14.09 5.86 21.57
CA THR A 87 -15.55 5.83 21.51
C THR A 87 -16.12 6.00 20.10
N GLY A 88 -15.34 6.48 19.14
CA GLY A 88 -15.81 6.85 17.79
C GLY A 88 -15.21 6.04 16.65
N TRP A 89 -14.51 4.93 16.92
CA TRP A 89 -13.73 4.19 15.91
C TRP A 89 -14.55 3.67 14.71
N ASN A 90 -15.85 3.42 14.91
CA ASN A 90 -16.76 2.92 13.88
C ASN A 90 -17.68 4.00 13.28
N ASP A 91 -17.45 5.29 13.58
CA ASP A 91 -18.20 6.39 12.97
C ASP A 91 -17.38 7.03 11.84
N PRO A 92 -17.81 6.93 10.57
CA PRO A 92 -17.11 7.55 9.44
C PRO A 92 -16.99 9.08 9.57
N ARG A 93 -17.80 9.72 10.41
CA ARG A 93 -17.84 11.19 10.58
C ARG A 93 -16.80 11.71 11.57
N THR A 94 -16.24 10.83 12.42
CA THR A 94 -15.20 11.17 13.39
C THR A 94 -13.81 10.88 12.85
N LEU A 95 -13.69 10.01 11.83
CA LEU A 95 -12.45 9.74 11.13
C LEU A 95 -12.13 10.84 10.11
N SER A 96 -10.83 11.06 9.90
CA SER A 96 -10.33 11.88 8.79
C SER A 96 -10.91 11.41 7.46
N MET A 97 -11.18 12.34 6.54
CA MET A 97 -11.94 12.13 5.31
C MET A 97 -11.29 11.11 4.34
N GLY A 98 -10.09 10.62 4.64
CA GLY A 98 -9.37 9.61 3.86
C GLY A 98 -8.76 10.15 2.57
N ILE A 99 -9.20 11.31 2.09
CA ILE A 99 -8.73 11.95 0.85
C ILE A 99 -7.22 12.25 0.90
N ALA A 100 -6.72 12.74 2.03
CA ALA A 100 -5.29 13.01 2.21
C ALA A 100 -4.46 11.72 2.11
N ALA A 101 -4.94 10.62 2.70
CA ALA A 101 -4.26 9.33 2.64
C ALA A 101 -4.29 8.74 1.22
N ILE A 102 -5.43 8.82 0.52
CA ILE A 102 -5.57 8.33 -0.86
C ILE A 102 -4.65 9.10 -1.81
N LEU A 103 -4.65 10.43 -1.74
CA LEU A 103 -3.80 11.24 -2.62
C LEU A 103 -2.31 10.99 -2.33
N SER A 104 -1.92 10.96 -1.06
CA SER A 104 -0.53 10.64 -0.68
C SER A 104 -0.10 9.25 -1.13
N PHE A 105 -1.02 8.28 -1.07
CA PHE A 105 -0.80 6.95 -1.61
C PHE A 105 -0.59 6.98 -3.14
N CYS A 106 -1.42 7.70 -3.89
CA CYS A 106 -1.24 7.87 -5.34
C CYS A 106 0.11 8.52 -5.69
N PHE A 107 0.51 9.57 -4.98
CA PHE A 107 1.81 10.23 -5.21
C PHE A 107 3.00 9.34 -4.78
N GLY A 108 2.86 8.54 -3.72
CA GLY A 108 3.84 7.54 -3.34
C GLY A 108 4.02 6.46 -4.42
N VAL A 109 2.93 5.99 -5.05
CA VAL A 109 2.98 5.06 -6.19
C VAL A 109 3.68 5.70 -7.39
N VAL A 110 3.40 6.97 -7.69
CA VAL A 110 4.11 7.69 -8.75
C VAL A 110 5.62 7.77 -8.44
N GLY A 111 6.00 8.07 -7.20
CA GLY A 111 7.40 8.08 -6.77
C GLY A 111 8.09 6.72 -6.94
N ALA A 112 7.41 5.63 -6.60
CA ALA A 112 7.90 4.27 -6.79
C ALA A 112 8.08 3.92 -8.28
N VAL A 113 7.08 4.23 -9.12
CA VAL A 113 7.13 3.96 -10.57
C VAL A 113 8.22 4.78 -11.25
N VAL A 114 8.45 6.01 -10.81
CA VAL A 114 9.47 6.87 -11.41
C VAL A 114 10.89 6.43 -11.04
N GLY A 115 11.08 5.90 -9.83
CA GLY A 115 12.39 5.53 -9.27
C GLY A 115 12.79 4.06 -9.39
N THR A 116 11.91 3.18 -9.84
CA THR A 116 12.18 1.75 -9.93
C THR A 116 13.17 1.43 -11.04
N GLY A 117 14.19 0.63 -10.74
CA GLY A 117 15.13 0.08 -11.71
C GLY A 117 15.06 -1.45 -11.70
N GLN A 118 14.04 -2.02 -12.34
CA GLN A 118 13.79 -3.47 -12.32
C GLN A 118 13.90 -4.06 -13.73
N THR A 119 14.12 -5.37 -13.84
CA THR A 119 14.28 -6.09 -15.11
C THR A 119 13.06 -5.98 -16.02
N LEU A 120 11.86 -5.83 -15.43
CA LEU A 120 10.60 -5.68 -16.17
C LEU A 120 10.27 -4.22 -16.54
N TYR A 121 10.77 -3.25 -15.77
CA TYR A 121 10.46 -1.83 -15.94
C TYR A 121 11.52 -0.94 -15.27
N THR A 122 12.09 -0.02 -16.04
CA THR A 122 13.01 1.00 -15.56
C THR A 122 12.34 2.37 -15.68
N GLY A 123 12.12 3.03 -14.55
CA GLY A 123 11.57 4.36 -14.47
C GLY A 123 12.53 5.41 -15.00
N PRO A 124 12.01 6.58 -15.45
CA PRO A 124 12.84 7.62 -16.05
C PRO A 124 13.89 8.18 -15.10
N VAL A 125 13.66 8.20 -13.79
CA VAL A 125 14.66 8.65 -12.82
C VAL A 125 15.71 7.58 -12.54
N ALA A 126 15.33 6.29 -12.54
CA ALA A 126 16.29 5.19 -12.45
C ALA A 126 17.23 5.15 -13.66
N ALA A 127 16.71 5.44 -14.86
CA ALA A 127 17.48 5.50 -16.10
C ALA A 127 18.49 6.66 -16.14
N MET A 128 18.29 7.72 -15.35
CA MET A 128 19.21 8.86 -15.25
C MET A 128 20.36 8.60 -14.26
N ILE A 129 20.28 7.56 -13.43
CA ILE A 129 21.24 7.27 -12.38
C ILE A 129 22.19 6.17 -12.85
N GLY A 130 23.15 6.59 -13.67
CA GLY A 130 24.29 5.79 -14.16
C GLY A 130 23.96 4.76 -15.25
N ASP A 131 25.00 4.28 -15.93
CA ASP A 131 24.89 3.32 -17.06
C ASP A 131 24.30 1.96 -16.67
N TYR A 132 24.23 1.64 -15.37
CA TYR A 132 23.74 0.37 -14.83
C TYR A 132 22.41 0.45 -14.07
N GLY A 133 21.77 1.63 -14.01
CA GLY A 133 20.42 1.82 -13.44
C GLY A 133 20.31 1.48 -11.96
N GLY A 134 20.46 2.48 -11.08
CA GLY A 134 20.24 2.31 -9.65
C GLY A 134 18.76 2.30 -9.27
N ASP A 135 18.31 1.30 -8.52
CA ASP A 135 16.96 1.28 -7.94
C ASP A 135 16.86 2.20 -6.71
N ILE A 136 16.13 3.31 -6.87
CA ILE A 136 15.87 4.28 -5.79
C ILE A 136 14.35 4.42 -5.56
N GLY A 137 13.55 3.49 -6.07
CA GLY A 137 12.08 3.52 -6.01
C GLY A 137 11.57 3.66 -4.58
N THR A 138 12.19 2.94 -3.64
CA THR A 138 11.82 2.95 -2.21
C THR A 138 12.02 4.31 -1.55
N TRP A 139 13.15 4.97 -1.81
CA TRP A 139 13.49 6.25 -1.19
C TRP A 139 12.70 7.41 -1.80
N LEU A 140 12.43 7.34 -3.11
CA LEU A 140 11.57 8.31 -3.79
C LEU A 140 10.11 8.14 -3.35
N ALA A 141 9.60 6.91 -3.27
CA ALA A 141 8.27 6.65 -2.73
C ALA A 141 8.12 7.17 -1.29
N PHE A 142 9.13 6.96 -0.44
CA PHE A 142 9.17 7.50 0.93
C PHE A 142 9.06 9.04 0.94
N SER A 143 9.92 9.72 0.19
CA SER A 143 10.02 11.18 0.23
C SER A 143 8.81 11.86 -0.42
N PHE A 144 8.30 11.35 -1.55
CA PHE A 144 7.06 11.86 -2.14
C PHE A 144 5.85 11.62 -1.24
N ALA A 145 5.71 10.42 -0.65
CA ALA A 145 4.61 10.14 0.27
C ALA A 145 4.66 11.03 1.52
N ALA A 146 5.85 11.25 2.09
CA ALA A 146 6.04 12.07 3.29
C ALA A 146 5.68 13.54 3.05
N ILE A 147 6.18 14.12 1.96
CA ILE A 147 5.91 15.53 1.63
C ILE A 147 4.41 15.75 1.36
N VAL A 148 3.80 14.86 0.57
CA VAL A 148 2.39 15.00 0.20
C VAL A 148 1.48 14.75 1.39
N TYR A 149 1.76 13.74 2.22
CA TYR A 149 0.93 13.44 3.38
C TYR A 149 1.04 14.54 4.43
N ALA A 150 2.25 14.95 4.81
CA ALA A 150 2.43 16.07 5.73
C ALA A 150 1.73 17.35 5.24
N GLY A 151 1.88 17.71 3.97
CA GLY A 151 1.27 18.90 3.39
C GLY A 151 -0.27 18.82 3.34
N MET A 152 -0.81 17.70 2.85
CA MET A 152 -2.25 17.55 2.67
C MET A 152 -2.98 17.36 4.00
N ARG A 153 -2.36 16.64 4.94
CA ARG A 153 -2.89 16.47 6.30
C ARG A 153 -2.88 17.79 7.07
N TYR A 154 -1.87 18.62 6.88
CA TYR A 154 -1.85 19.97 7.45
C TYR A 154 -3.01 20.85 6.96
N ILE A 155 -3.31 20.79 5.65
CA ILE A 155 -4.46 21.49 5.07
C ILE A 155 -5.77 20.93 5.62
N GLU A 156 -5.89 19.61 5.76
CA GLU A 156 -7.08 18.96 6.30
C GLU A 156 -7.34 19.37 7.75
N VAL A 157 -6.32 19.40 8.61
CA VAL A 157 -6.44 19.86 10.00
C VAL A 157 -6.82 21.34 10.08
N ARG A 158 -6.28 22.19 9.20
CA ARG A 158 -6.63 23.61 9.17
C ARG A 158 -8.04 23.89 8.64
N ARG A 159 -8.50 23.15 7.62
CA ARG A 159 -9.86 23.34 7.06
C ARG A 159 -10.94 22.69 7.90
N PHE A 160 -10.68 21.51 8.45
CA PHE A 160 -11.63 20.74 9.23
C PHE A 160 -11.31 20.83 10.71
N TYR A 161 -11.23 22.05 11.26
CA TYR A 161 -11.12 22.28 12.70
C TYR A 161 -12.34 21.67 13.42
N ARG A 162 -12.21 20.39 13.74
CA ARG A 162 -13.06 19.51 14.53
C ARG A 162 -12.14 18.61 15.34
#